data_AF-A0A1K1Q3X1-F1
#
_entry.id   AF-A0A1K1Q3X1-F1
#
_cell.length_a   1.000
_cell.length_b   1.000
_cell.length_c   1.000
_cell.angle_alpha   90.00
_cell.angle_beta   90.00
_cell.angle_gamma   90.00
#
_symmetry.space_group_name_H-M   'P 1'
#
loop_
_entity.id
_entity.type
_entity.pdbx_description
1 polymer ?
#
loop_
_entity_poly.entity_id
_entity_poly.type
_entity_poly.pdbx_seq_one_letter_code
_entity_poly.pdbx_strand_id
1 'polypeptide(L)'
;MKYQTSAAATATASVTAALAPPLEYWVQTFLGQYFDFQSEIIDAVIDSEFVYPGDGEEAFWDETMEYEEVKHSGGDFGLAWQETLQEVRHRRRFFSEKARKFFAELFADVEHMHLPGKPRSPVVRTLRTGTRLYRARVITSTPLLAEMVADPLTHIGPPPQHLARAGRMNAEGISVFYGSLESATCLAEMRPAIGNDIALIELRTNRPLRVLDFSRLERARSSKPLSYFQPDFQQQRKRRNFLKILHTLIAQPVTPGHESDYLITQTMAEFLSHVASPSFDGILFKSTQHQNGTNIVLFPNAMLDDAGEPLALPVSLTNGKVNLFRTESISYSHAKLDFYRREDSDEVIVFRDDEPQPDDALWDDWPD
;
A
#
# COMPACT_ATOMS: atom_id res chain seq x y z
N MET A 1 -5.51 -15.17 16.74
CA MET A 1 -5.18 -16.54 16.30
C MET A 1 -6.47 -17.21 15.92
N LYS A 2 -6.43 -18.24 15.08
CA LYS A 2 -7.50 -19.23 14.98
C LYS A 2 -6.91 -20.54 15.53
N TYR A 3 -7.73 -21.35 16.20
CA TYR A 3 -7.33 -22.70 16.61
C TYR A 3 -7.87 -23.71 15.60
N GLN A 4 -7.17 -24.82 15.42
CA GLN A 4 -7.72 -26.00 14.75
C GLN A 4 -8.03 -27.07 15.81
N THR A 5 -9.29 -27.49 15.90
CA THR A 5 -9.63 -28.69 16.65
C THR A 5 -9.06 -29.90 15.92
N SER A 6 -8.33 -30.73 16.65
CA SER A 6 -7.90 -32.06 16.20
C SER A 6 -9.13 -32.95 16.00
N ALA A 7 -9.80 -32.81 14.84
CA ALA A 7 -10.75 -33.81 14.38
C ALA A 7 -9.97 -35.06 13.98
N ALA A 8 -10.30 -36.16 14.66
CA ALA A 8 -9.72 -37.48 14.48
C ALA A 8 -9.43 -37.81 13.01
N ALA A 9 -8.17 -38.20 12.77
CA ALA A 9 -7.66 -38.66 11.50
C ALA A 9 -8.61 -39.68 10.84
N THR A 10 -9.37 -39.23 9.85
CA THR A 10 -9.95 -40.13 8.84
C THR A 10 -9.13 -39.97 7.58
N ALA A 11 -8.29 -40.97 7.34
CA ALA A 11 -7.31 -41.00 6.28
C ALA A 11 -7.95 -40.76 4.90
N THR A 12 -7.54 -39.70 4.20
CA THR A 12 -7.17 -39.76 2.77
C THR A 12 -6.54 -38.45 2.30
N ALA A 13 -5.52 -38.61 1.44
CA ALA A 13 -4.84 -37.61 0.63
C ALA A 13 -3.74 -36.76 1.31
N SER A 14 -2.52 -37.10 0.91
CA SER A 14 -1.23 -36.51 1.20
C SER A 14 -1.07 -35.07 0.70
N VAL A 15 -1.04 -34.12 1.62
CA VAL A 15 -0.24 -32.89 1.55
C VAL A 15 0.38 -32.74 2.94
N THR A 16 1.71 -32.70 3.04
CA THR A 16 2.40 -32.38 4.30
C THR A 16 2.12 -30.93 4.66
N ALA A 17 0.98 -30.68 5.31
CA ALA A 17 0.74 -29.45 6.06
C ALA A 17 1.65 -29.49 7.28
N ALA A 18 2.51 -28.48 7.44
CA ALA A 18 3.23 -28.30 8.69
C ALA A 18 2.19 -28.05 9.79
N LEU A 19 2.18 -28.87 10.84
CA LEU A 19 1.35 -28.68 12.03
C LEU A 19 1.56 -27.25 12.58
N ALA A 20 0.48 -26.60 13.00
CA ALA A 20 0.55 -25.23 13.47
C ALA A 20 1.25 -25.19 14.86
N PRO A 21 2.01 -24.13 15.19
CA PRO A 21 2.79 -24.14 16.43
C PRO A 21 1.90 -24.09 17.70
N PRO A 22 2.33 -24.71 18.81
CA PRO A 22 1.62 -24.66 20.09
C PRO A 22 1.69 -23.26 20.73
N LEU A 23 0.87 -23.02 21.76
CA LEU A 23 0.82 -21.73 22.47
C LEU A 23 2.20 -21.25 22.95
N GLU A 24 3.04 -22.17 23.43
CA GLU A 24 4.41 -21.88 23.89
C GLU A 24 5.25 -21.16 22.83
N TYR A 25 5.21 -21.63 21.58
CA TYR A 25 5.94 -21.02 20.46
C TYR A 25 5.50 -19.57 20.25
N TRP A 26 4.20 -19.31 20.36
CA TRP A 26 3.64 -18.00 20.12
C TRP A 26 3.91 -17.02 21.26
N VAL A 27 3.80 -17.47 22.51
CA VAL A 27 4.19 -16.68 23.69
C VAL A 27 5.66 -16.25 23.56
N GLN A 28 6.55 -17.17 23.21
CA GLN A 28 7.96 -16.86 22.98
C GLN A 28 8.15 -15.88 21.80
N THR A 29 7.44 -16.10 20.70
CA THR A 29 7.49 -15.24 19.51
C THR A 29 7.03 -13.81 19.82
N PHE A 30 5.98 -13.64 20.64
CA PHE A 30 5.45 -12.34 21.02
C PHE A 30 6.32 -11.61 22.04
N LEU A 31 6.88 -12.34 23.00
CA LEU A 31 7.80 -11.78 23.99
C LEU A 31 9.14 -11.40 23.36
N GLY A 32 9.54 -12.06 22.27
CA GLY A 32 10.76 -11.77 21.51
C GLY A 32 12.05 -12.03 22.29
N GLN A 33 11.95 -12.65 23.48
CA GLN A 33 13.04 -13.08 24.34
C GLN A 33 12.59 -14.25 25.21
N TYR A 34 13.54 -15.05 25.66
CA TYR A 34 13.28 -16.18 26.56
C TYR A 34 13.26 -15.70 28.02
N PHE A 35 12.34 -16.23 28.81
CA PHE A 35 12.27 -16.03 30.25
C PHE A 35 12.33 -17.38 30.95
N ASP A 36 13.04 -17.44 32.07
CA ASP A 36 13.20 -18.69 32.85
C ASP A 36 11.89 -19.15 33.53
N PHE A 37 10.84 -18.32 33.47
CA PHE A 37 9.50 -18.55 34.03
C PHE A 37 8.43 -18.57 32.93
N GLN A 38 8.75 -19.20 31.79
CA GLN A 38 7.85 -19.21 30.63
C GLN A 38 6.53 -19.95 30.91
N SER A 39 6.57 -21.03 31.71
CA SER A 39 5.38 -21.78 32.11
C SER A 39 4.39 -20.91 32.88
N GLU A 40 4.87 -20.07 33.78
CA GLU A 40 4.03 -19.15 34.56
C GLU A 40 3.37 -18.07 33.69
N ILE A 41 4.01 -17.70 32.57
CA ILE A 41 3.40 -16.78 31.59
C ILE A 41 2.31 -17.50 30.80
N ILE A 42 2.52 -18.77 30.44
CA ILE A 42 1.51 -19.58 29.74
C ILE A 42 0.30 -19.81 30.65
N ASP A 43 0.52 -20.23 31.89
CA ASP A 43 -0.52 -20.38 32.92
C ASP A 43 -1.31 -19.07 33.08
N ALA A 44 -0.61 -17.93 33.18
CA ALA A 44 -1.27 -16.64 33.29
C ALA A 44 -2.09 -16.23 32.05
N VAL A 45 -1.70 -16.67 30.85
CA VAL A 45 -2.47 -16.44 29.62
C VAL A 45 -3.73 -17.30 29.61
N ILE A 46 -3.62 -18.57 30.00
CA ILE A 46 -4.77 -19.49 30.12
C ILE A 46 -5.74 -18.98 31.20
N ASP A 47 -5.22 -18.64 32.38
CA ASP A 47 -6.00 -18.11 33.51
C ASP A 47 -6.60 -16.72 33.23
N SER A 48 -6.09 -15.99 32.23
CA SER A 48 -6.66 -14.70 31.83
C SER A 48 -8.00 -14.83 31.11
N GLU A 49 -8.30 -16.01 30.59
CA GLU A 49 -9.56 -16.32 29.94
C GLU A 49 -10.55 -16.91 30.94
N PHE A 50 -11.69 -16.24 31.09
CA PHE A 50 -12.78 -16.82 31.86
C PHE A 50 -13.65 -17.65 30.93
N VAL A 51 -13.64 -18.97 31.12
CA VAL A 51 -14.45 -19.93 30.38
C VAL A 51 -15.44 -20.55 31.35
N TYR A 52 -16.73 -20.51 31.04
CA TYR A 52 -17.75 -21.17 31.84
C TYR A 52 -18.15 -22.50 31.18
N PRO A 53 -17.74 -23.67 31.73
CA PRO A 53 -17.98 -24.96 31.09
C PRO A 53 -19.45 -25.35 30.92
N GLY A 54 -20.38 -24.64 31.59
CA GLY A 54 -21.81 -24.91 31.52
C GLY A 54 -22.46 -24.51 30.20
N ASP A 55 -21.81 -23.64 29.41
CA ASP A 55 -22.36 -23.11 28.15
C ASP A 55 -21.82 -23.86 26.91
N GLY A 56 -21.02 -24.91 27.12
CA GLY A 56 -20.40 -25.67 26.04
C GLY A 56 -19.24 -24.95 25.34
N GLU A 57 -18.77 -23.83 25.91
CA GLU A 57 -17.60 -23.11 25.44
C GLU A 57 -16.31 -23.89 25.76
N GLU A 58 -15.42 -24.00 24.78
CA GLU A 58 -14.07 -24.53 24.95
C GLU A 58 -13.12 -23.35 25.18
N ALA A 59 -12.11 -23.54 26.04
CA ALA A 59 -11.10 -22.53 26.28
C ALA A 59 -10.33 -22.21 25.00
N PHE A 60 -10.22 -20.94 24.64
CA PHE A 60 -9.47 -20.52 23.46
C PHE A 60 -7.97 -20.73 23.67
N TRP A 61 -7.46 -20.44 24.86
CA TRP A 61 -6.06 -20.69 25.24
C TRP A 61 -5.91 -22.02 25.97
N ASP A 62 -5.07 -22.89 25.41
CA ASP A 62 -4.79 -24.22 25.93
C ASP A 62 -3.41 -24.69 25.45
N GLU A 63 -2.78 -25.57 26.23
CA GLU A 63 -1.45 -26.10 25.91
C GLU A 63 -1.49 -27.23 24.86
N THR A 64 -2.66 -27.85 24.68
CA THR A 64 -2.85 -29.01 23.80
C THR A 64 -3.34 -28.61 22.41
N MET A 65 -3.73 -27.35 22.21
CA MET A 65 -4.17 -26.82 20.92
C MET A 65 -3.01 -26.22 20.08
N GLU A 66 -3.20 -26.25 18.77
CA GLU A 66 -2.31 -25.61 17.81
C GLU A 66 -2.91 -24.28 17.33
N TYR A 67 -2.07 -23.25 17.20
CA TYR A 67 -2.50 -21.89 16.87
C TYR A 67 -1.87 -21.42 15.56
N GLU A 68 -2.69 -20.80 14.71
CA GLU A 68 -2.20 -20.09 13.53
C GLU A 68 -2.33 -18.57 13.66
N GLU A 69 -1.35 -17.85 13.13
CA GLU A 69 -1.46 -16.41 12.94
C GLU A 69 -2.55 -16.13 11.90
N VAL A 70 -3.61 -15.44 12.34
CA VAL A 70 -4.66 -15.00 11.42
C VAL A 70 -4.05 -13.98 10.46
N LYS A 71 -4.01 -14.34 9.17
CA LYS A 71 -3.70 -13.39 8.09
C LYS A 71 -4.67 -12.23 8.20
N HIS A 72 -4.14 -11.06 8.53
CA HIS A 72 -4.95 -9.93 8.97
C HIS A 72 -5.88 -9.42 7.87
N SER A 73 -7.18 -9.33 8.16
CA SER A 73 -8.11 -8.51 7.39
C SER A 73 -7.81 -7.03 7.64
N GLY A 74 -8.23 -6.14 6.72
CA GLY A 74 -8.07 -4.69 6.90
C GLY A 74 -8.77 -4.15 8.16
N GLY A 75 -9.63 -4.95 8.79
CA GLY A 75 -10.38 -4.62 10.00
C GLY A 75 -11.13 -3.29 9.87
N ASP A 76 -11.22 -2.56 10.98
CA ASP A 76 -11.90 -1.26 11.06
C ASP A 76 -11.33 -0.24 10.07
N PHE A 77 -10.02 -0.26 9.81
CA PHE A 77 -9.40 0.66 8.85
C PHE A 77 -9.71 0.31 7.40
N GLY A 78 -9.86 -0.98 7.07
CA GLY A 78 -10.34 -1.44 5.78
C GLY A 78 -11.78 -1.03 5.53
N LEU A 79 -12.65 -1.19 6.55
CA LEU A 79 -14.02 -0.69 6.48
C LEU A 79 -14.04 0.84 6.34
N ALA A 80 -13.28 1.56 7.17
CA ALA A 80 -13.20 3.02 7.11
C ALA A 80 -12.65 3.54 5.77
N TRP A 81 -11.76 2.80 5.11
CA TRP A 81 -11.33 3.08 3.74
C TRP A 81 -12.50 2.98 2.76
N GLN A 82 -13.24 1.88 2.79
CA GLN A 82 -14.40 1.69 1.91
C GLN A 82 -15.49 2.73 2.16
N GLU A 83 -15.80 3.02 3.43
CA GLU A 83 -16.80 4.03 3.75
C GLU A 83 -16.36 5.45 3.36
N THR A 84 -15.06 5.77 3.51
CA THR A 84 -14.48 7.03 3.02
C THR A 84 -14.61 7.13 1.50
N LEU A 85 -14.31 6.05 0.77
CA LEU A 85 -14.47 5.99 -0.68
C LEU A 85 -15.94 6.23 -1.07
N GLN A 86 -16.89 5.56 -0.41
CA GLN A 86 -18.32 5.75 -0.66
C GLN A 86 -18.77 7.20 -0.38
N GLU A 87 -18.24 7.84 0.66
CA GLU A 87 -18.55 9.25 0.95
C GLU A 87 -18.04 10.19 -0.15
N VAL A 88 -16.77 10.05 -0.54
CA VAL A 88 -16.16 10.89 -1.58
C VAL A 88 -16.82 10.65 -2.94
N ARG A 89 -17.30 9.42 -3.19
CA ARG A 89 -17.96 9.01 -4.42
C ARG A 89 -19.40 9.52 -4.54
N HIS A 90 -20.19 9.44 -3.47
CA HIS A 90 -21.65 9.64 -3.56
C HIS A 90 -22.20 10.79 -2.71
N ARG A 91 -21.39 11.42 -1.85
CA ARG A 91 -21.89 12.42 -0.90
C ARG A 91 -21.10 13.71 -0.94
N ARG A 92 -19.88 13.71 -0.40
CA ARG A 92 -19.07 14.93 -0.20
C ARG A 92 -17.66 14.70 -0.70
N ARG A 93 -17.35 15.26 -1.87
CA ARG A 93 -16.04 15.07 -2.52
C ARG A 93 -14.96 16.02 -2.01
N PHE A 94 -15.25 17.32 -1.96
CA PHE A 94 -14.21 18.35 -1.76
C PHE A 94 -13.90 18.64 -0.28
N PHE A 95 -14.92 18.63 0.57
CA PHE A 95 -14.79 18.99 1.99
C PHE A 95 -15.24 17.82 2.89
N SER A 96 -14.80 16.61 2.57
CA SER A 96 -15.08 15.43 3.39
C SER A 96 -14.27 15.48 4.67
N GLU A 97 -14.94 15.82 5.77
CA GLU A 97 -14.34 15.77 7.10
C GLU A 97 -14.03 14.33 7.52
N LYS A 98 -14.77 13.34 7.01
CA LYS A 98 -14.49 11.93 7.20
C LYS A 98 -13.15 11.54 6.57
N ALA A 99 -12.94 11.88 5.30
CA ALA A 99 -11.67 11.61 4.62
C ALA A 99 -10.50 12.30 5.33
N ARG A 100 -10.69 13.56 5.73
CA ARG A 100 -9.68 14.33 6.48
C ARG A 100 -9.27 13.63 7.78
N LYS A 101 -10.25 13.22 8.60
CA LYS A 101 -10.01 12.52 9.87
C LYS A 101 -9.38 11.16 9.65
N PHE A 102 -9.89 10.40 8.69
CA PHE A 102 -9.37 9.07 8.36
C PHE A 102 -7.90 9.11 7.95
N PHE A 103 -7.52 9.98 7.01
CA PHE A 103 -6.11 10.09 6.60
C PHE A 103 -5.21 10.69 7.68
N ALA A 104 -5.72 11.61 8.50
CA ALA A 104 -4.97 12.14 9.64
C ALA A 104 -4.67 11.06 10.68
N GLU A 105 -5.64 10.18 10.96
CA GLU A 105 -5.44 9.05 11.85
C GLU A 105 -4.49 8.01 11.23
N LEU A 106 -4.72 7.65 9.96
CA LEU A 106 -3.95 6.65 9.23
C LEU A 106 -2.46 7.01 9.15
N PHE A 107 -2.16 8.27 8.82
CA PHE A 107 -0.78 8.78 8.71
C PHE A 107 -0.28 9.47 9.97
N ALA A 108 -0.98 9.31 11.11
CA ALA A 108 -0.44 9.79 12.38
C ALA A 108 0.93 9.16 12.66
N ASP A 109 1.85 9.94 13.22
CA ASP A 109 3.21 9.52 13.61
C ASP A 109 4.10 8.91 12.50
N VAL A 110 3.76 9.05 11.21
CA VAL A 110 4.61 8.52 10.12
C VAL A 110 6.04 9.08 10.16
N GLU A 111 6.23 10.28 10.72
CA GLU A 111 7.54 10.89 10.98
C GLU A 111 8.43 10.06 11.92
N HIS A 112 7.83 9.26 12.79
CA HIS A 112 8.53 8.46 13.78
C HIS A 112 8.62 6.98 13.40
N MET A 113 8.20 6.63 12.18
CA MET A 113 8.23 5.26 11.67
C MET A 113 9.51 4.98 10.88
N HIS A 114 10.13 3.84 11.19
CA HIS A 114 11.38 3.40 10.58
C HIS A 114 11.33 1.91 10.24
N LEU A 115 12.23 1.46 9.37
CA LEU A 115 12.40 0.03 9.14
C LEU A 115 12.84 -0.68 10.43
N PRO A 116 12.37 -1.92 10.69
CA PRO A 116 12.72 -2.68 11.89
C PRO A 116 14.24 -2.82 12.04
N GLY A 117 14.76 -2.54 13.23
CA GLY A 117 16.20 -2.58 13.52
C GLY A 117 17.04 -1.52 12.78
N LYS A 118 16.42 -0.61 12.03
CA LYS A 118 17.11 0.40 11.21
C LYS A 118 16.54 1.80 11.50
N PRO A 119 16.85 2.39 12.67
CA PRO A 119 16.35 3.72 13.05
C PRO A 119 16.81 4.84 12.11
N ARG A 120 17.84 4.63 11.28
CA ARG A 120 18.27 5.57 10.24
C ARG A 120 17.56 5.38 8.89
N SER A 121 16.54 4.53 8.84
CA SER A 121 15.77 4.24 7.62
C SER A 121 14.29 4.64 7.83
N PRO A 122 13.99 5.95 7.88
CA PRO A 122 12.62 6.43 8.05
C PRO A 122 11.76 6.12 6.81
N VAL A 123 10.44 6.07 7.02
CA VAL A 123 9.45 6.00 5.93
C VAL A 123 9.30 7.35 5.23
N VAL A 124 9.39 8.46 5.98
CA VAL A 124 9.51 9.80 5.41
C VAL A 124 10.94 10.01 4.95
N ARG A 125 11.13 10.16 3.64
CA ARG A 125 12.45 10.28 3.02
C ARG A 125 12.65 11.68 2.49
N THR A 126 13.88 12.18 2.62
CA THR A 126 14.35 13.34 1.85
C THR A 126 15.15 12.85 0.66
N LEU A 127 14.62 12.99 -0.55
CA LEU A 127 15.39 12.81 -1.78
C LEU A 127 16.34 14.01 -1.89
N ARG A 128 17.64 13.74 -1.89
CA ARG A 128 18.66 14.80 -1.98
C ARG A 128 18.63 15.45 -3.37
N THR A 129 19.12 16.67 -3.48
CA THR A 129 19.44 17.27 -4.78
C THR A 129 20.35 16.33 -5.58
N GLY A 130 20.09 16.21 -6.88
CA GLY A 130 20.79 15.33 -7.81
C GLY A 130 20.30 13.89 -7.83
N THR A 131 19.22 13.55 -7.09
CA THR A 131 18.60 12.22 -7.15
C THR A 131 18.04 11.99 -8.54
N ARG A 132 18.41 10.87 -9.16
CA ARG A 132 17.97 10.49 -10.51
C ARG A 132 16.53 9.99 -10.49
N LEU A 133 15.73 10.50 -11.40
CA LEU A 133 14.38 10.05 -11.71
C LEU A 133 14.28 9.79 -13.21
N TYR A 134 13.40 8.89 -13.60
CA TYR A 134 13.15 8.56 -15.00
C TYR A 134 11.68 8.75 -15.33
N ARG A 135 11.42 9.24 -16.55
CA ARG A 135 10.07 9.34 -17.12
C ARG A 135 10.11 8.94 -18.58
N ALA A 136 9.07 8.24 -19.01
CA ALA A 136 8.93 7.74 -20.36
C ALA A 136 7.57 8.09 -20.98
N ARG A 137 7.53 8.09 -22.31
CA ARG A 137 6.28 8.15 -23.09
C ARG A 137 6.38 7.27 -24.33
N VAL A 138 5.28 6.65 -24.70
CA VAL A 138 5.16 5.91 -25.97
C VAL A 138 5.16 6.91 -27.11
N ILE A 139 5.94 6.61 -28.15
CA ILE A 139 6.00 7.38 -29.39
C ILE A 139 4.92 6.84 -30.32
N THR A 140 3.96 7.69 -30.67
CA THR A 140 2.85 7.33 -31.56
C THR A 140 3.06 7.77 -33.00
N SER A 141 4.01 8.68 -33.26
CA SER A 141 4.30 9.19 -34.60
C SER A 141 5.71 9.80 -34.70
N THR A 142 6.26 9.85 -35.92
CA THR A 142 7.56 10.49 -36.19
C THR A 142 7.56 11.99 -35.89
N PRO A 143 6.50 12.78 -36.19
CA PRO A 143 6.44 14.18 -35.77
C PRO A 143 6.53 14.36 -34.26
N LEU A 144 5.82 13.53 -33.49
CA LEU A 144 5.88 13.57 -32.02
C LEU A 144 7.30 13.26 -31.51
N LEU A 145 8.01 12.33 -32.14
CA LEU A 145 9.42 12.07 -31.81
C LEU A 145 10.29 13.31 -32.04
N ALA A 146 10.12 14.02 -33.16
CA ALA A 146 10.88 15.23 -33.44
C ALA A 146 10.62 16.31 -32.39
N GLU A 147 9.35 16.51 -31.98
CA GLU A 147 8.96 17.41 -30.90
C GLU A 147 9.58 17.00 -29.55
N MET A 148 9.52 15.71 -29.20
CA MET A 148 10.13 15.16 -27.99
C MET A 148 11.65 15.37 -27.94
N VAL A 149 12.34 15.27 -29.08
CA VAL A 149 13.79 15.50 -29.14
C VAL A 149 14.12 17.00 -29.07
N ALA A 150 13.30 17.85 -29.69
CA ALA A 150 13.50 19.30 -29.69
C ALA A 150 13.24 19.94 -28.31
N ASP A 151 12.18 19.52 -27.62
CA ASP A 151 11.84 19.98 -26.27
C ASP A 151 11.39 18.81 -25.36
N PRO A 152 12.36 18.05 -24.79
CA PRO A 152 12.04 16.84 -24.04
C PRO A 152 11.20 17.10 -22.79
N LEU A 153 11.41 18.21 -22.10
CA LEU A 153 10.73 18.46 -20.83
C LEU A 153 9.25 18.79 -21.05
N THR A 154 8.93 19.57 -22.09
CA THR A 154 7.55 19.91 -22.45
C THR A 154 6.76 18.68 -22.92
N HIS A 155 7.36 17.82 -23.75
CA HIS A 155 6.65 16.70 -24.37
C HIS A 155 6.69 15.40 -23.55
N ILE A 156 7.77 15.12 -22.84
CA ILE A 156 7.93 13.86 -22.07
C ILE A 156 7.62 14.09 -20.59
N GLY A 157 7.89 15.29 -20.06
CA GLY A 157 7.63 15.69 -18.67
C GLY A 157 6.15 15.67 -18.27
N PRO A 158 5.82 16.22 -17.08
CA PRO A 158 4.44 16.28 -16.62
C PRO A 158 3.60 17.09 -17.60
N PRO A 159 2.37 16.64 -17.93
CA PRO A 159 1.53 17.35 -18.88
C PRO A 159 1.17 18.75 -18.36
N PRO A 160 0.96 19.75 -19.22
CA PRO A 160 0.38 21.02 -18.76
C PRO A 160 -1.02 20.78 -18.19
N GLN A 161 -1.46 21.65 -17.27
CA GLN A 161 -2.72 21.47 -16.51
C GLN A 161 -3.93 21.17 -17.42
N HIS A 162 -4.09 21.91 -18.52
CA HIS A 162 -5.22 21.72 -19.46
C HIS A 162 -5.19 20.39 -20.24
N LEU A 163 -4.08 19.64 -20.21
CA LEU A 163 -3.95 18.29 -20.80
C LEU A 163 -3.77 17.20 -19.74
N ALA A 164 -3.79 17.57 -18.45
CA ALA A 164 -3.61 16.64 -17.35
C ALA A 164 -4.89 15.81 -17.17
N ARG A 165 -4.85 14.55 -17.60
CA ARG A 165 -5.95 13.59 -17.37
C ARG A 165 -5.94 13.11 -15.93
N ALA A 166 -7.10 12.65 -15.46
CA ALA A 166 -7.21 11.97 -14.17
C ALA A 166 -6.32 10.72 -14.13
N GLY A 167 -5.64 10.52 -13.01
CA GLY A 167 -4.82 9.36 -12.71
C GLY A 167 -5.02 8.90 -11.26
N ARG A 168 -4.21 7.91 -10.84
CA ARG A 168 -4.28 7.35 -9.47
C ARG A 168 -4.14 8.41 -8.38
N MET A 169 -3.25 9.37 -8.58
CA MET A 169 -2.85 10.35 -7.56
C MET A 169 -3.26 11.78 -7.92
N ASN A 170 -4.05 11.98 -8.98
CA ASN A 170 -4.47 13.32 -9.43
C ASN A 170 -5.83 13.30 -10.12
N ALA A 171 -6.64 14.33 -9.84
CA ALA A 171 -7.83 14.60 -10.63
C ALA A 171 -7.49 15.17 -12.02
N GLU A 172 -8.46 15.15 -12.92
CA GLU A 172 -8.35 15.84 -14.21
C GLU A 172 -8.11 17.34 -13.99
N GLY A 173 -7.24 17.94 -14.81
CA GLY A 173 -6.79 19.32 -14.67
C GLY A 173 -5.63 19.52 -13.69
N ILE A 174 -5.34 18.54 -12.83
CA ILE A 174 -4.26 18.63 -11.84
C ILE A 174 -3.02 17.92 -12.35
N SER A 175 -1.99 18.69 -12.70
CA SER A 175 -0.73 18.14 -13.19
C SER A 175 0.11 17.56 -12.06
N VAL A 176 0.56 16.31 -12.24
CA VAL A 176 1.48 15.61 -11.35
C VAL A 176 2.61 14.96 -12.15
N PHE A 177 3.77 14.81 -11.51
CA PHE A 177 4.88 14.07 -12.11
C PHE A 177 4.80 12.60 -11.71
N TYR A 178 4.48 11.71 -12.65
CA TYR A 178 4.75 10.27 -12.55
C TYR A 178 6.13 9.94 -13.12
N GLY A 179 6.86 9.07 -12.44
CA GLY A 179 8.13 8.51 -12.91
C GLY A 179 8.58 7.33 -12.06
N SER A 180 9.85 6.94 -12.22
CA SER A 180 10.47 5.86 -11.43
C SER A 180 11.91 6.20 -11.04
N LEU A 181 12.47 5.49 -10.06
CA LEU A 181 13.88 5.64 -9.68
C LEU A 181 14.83 4.87 -10.61
N GLU A 182 14.33 3.83 -11.29
CA GLU A 182 15.08 3.04 -12.26
C GLU A 182 14.49 3.16 -13.66
N SER A 183 15.35 3.20 -14.69
CA SER A 183 14.92 3.28 -16.08
C SER A 183 14.12 2.06 -16.53
N ALA A 184 14.54 0.86 -16.13
CA ALA A 184 13.85 -0.40 -16.43
C ALA A 184 12.42 -0.41 -15.85
N THR A 185 12.24 0.06 -14.61
CA THR A 185 10.92 0.23 -13.99
C THR A 185 10.05 1.17 -14.82
N CYS A 186 10.61 2.32 -15.21
CA CYS A 186 9.89 3.31 -16.00
C CYS A 186 9.45 2.77 -17.37
N LEU A 187 10.28 1.96 -18.04
CA LEU A 187 9.93 1.32 -19.31
C LEU A 187 8.85 0.26 -19.13
N ALA A 188 8.92 -0.55 -18.06
CA ALA A 188 7.93 -1.57 -17.75
C ALA A 188 6.54 -0.99 -17.45
N GLU A 189 6.47 0.13 -16.72
CA GLU A 189 5.22 0.82 -16.42
C GLU A 189 4.50 1.38 -17.66
N MET A 190 5.21 1.60 -18.77
CA MET A 190 4.58 2.05 -20.02
C MET A 190 3.67 0.99 -20.66
N ARG A 191 3.84 -0.29 -20.31
CA ARG A 191 3.12 -1.44 -20.90
C ARG A 191 3.03 -1.38 -22.42
N PRO A 192 4.16 -1.15 -23.12
CA PRO A 192 4.16 -1.01 -24.57
C PRO A 192 3.81 -2.35 -25.25
N ALA A 193 3.16 -2.29 -26.42
CA ALA A 193 3.04 -3.47 -27.28
C ALA A 193 4.39 -3.76 -27.95
N ILE A 194 4.58 -5.01 -28.40
CA ILE A 194 5.76 -5.40 -29.19
C ILE A 194 5.87 -4.48 -30.41
N GLY A 195 7.08 -3.94 -30.64
CA GLY A 195 7.37 -3.01 -31.72
C GLY A 195 7.02 -1.55 -31.44
N ASN A 196 6.41 -1.20 -30.29
CA ASN A 196 6.28 0.21 -29.90
C ASN A 196 7.63 0.81 -29.49
N ASP A 197 7.84 2.05 -29.92
CA ASP A 197 8.99 2.85 -29.55
C ASP A 197 8.65 3.74 -28.34
N ILE A 198 9.61 3.92 -27.44
CA ILE A 198 9.47 4.64 -26.19
C ILE A 198 10.59 5.68 -26.08
N ALA A 199 10.22 6.91 -25.78
CA ALA A 199 11.13 7.98 -25.41
C ALA A 199 11.28 8.02 -23.88
N LEU A 200 12.52 7.98 -23.38
CA LEU A 200 12.85 8.03 -21.96
C LEU A 200 13.86 9.16 -21.67
N ILE A 201 13.55 9.96 -20.65
CA ILE A 201 14.43 11.02 -20.14
C ILE A 201 14.93 10.71 -18.73
N GLU A 202 16.18 11.09 -18.45
CA GLU A 202 16.74 11.14 -17.10
C GLU A 202 16.59 12.56 -16.54
N LEU A 203 16.04 12.64 -15.34
CA LEU A 203 15.81 13.86 -14.61
C LEU A 203 16.59 13.82 -13.29
N ARG A 204 16.95 14.99 -12.76
CA ARG A 204 17.58 15.13 -11.45
C ARG A 204 16.84 16.14 -10.60
N THR A 205 16.56 15.77 -9.36
CA THR A 205 16.00 16.70 -8.38
C THR A 205 16.90 17.92 -8.23
N ASN A 206 16.35 19.12 -8.31
CA ASN A 206 17.12 20.37 -8.19
C ASN A 206 17.11 20.94 -6.76
N ARG A 207 16.22 20.42 -5.90
CA ARG A 207 16.14 20.70 -4.47
C ARG A 207 15.88 19.41 -3.68
N PRO A 208 16.06 19.41 -2.35
CA PRO A 208 15.59 18.33 -1.51
C PRO A 208 14.06 18.18 -1.60
N LEU A 209 13.58 16.94 -1.75
CA LEU A 209 12.15 16.62 -1.81
C LEU A 209 11.75 15.71 -0.65
N ARG A 210 10.72 16.09 0.10
CA ARG A 210 10.16 15.29 1.18
C ARG A 210 9.09 14.35 0.63
N VAL A 211 9.36 13.06 0.63
CA VAL A 211 8.48 12.03 0.06
C VAL A 211 8.12 10.95 1.09
N LEU A 212 6.89 10.44 1.03
CA LEU A 212 6.48 9.29 1.85
C LEU A 212 6.73 7.98 1.09
N ASP A 213 7.51 7.08 1.68
CA ASP A 213 7.88 5.80 1.07
C ASP A 213 6.98 4.66 1.56
N PHE A 214 5.95 4.35 0.78
CA PHE A 214 4.99 3.27 1.08
C PHE A 214 5.66 1.89 1.06
N SER A 215 6.72 1.71 0.26
CA SER A 215 7.47 0.45 0.24
C SER A 215 8.16 0.15 1.58
N ARG A 216 8.51 1.21 2.33
CA ARG A 216 9.04 1.10 3.70
C ARG A 216 7.94 1.03 4.72
N LEU A 217 6.84 1.76 4.50
CA LEU A 217 5.67 1.81 5.38
C LEU A 217 5.10 0.41 5.63
N GLU A 218 5.07 -0.43 4.61
CA GLU A 218 4.66 -1.84 4.66
C GLU A 218 5.37 -2.64 5.77
N ARG A 219 6.63 -2.31 6.06
CA ARG A 219 7.46 -3.03 7.04
C ARG A 219 7.75 -2.22 8.28
N ALA A 220 7.31 -0.96 8.31
CA ALA A 220 7.77 -0.01 9.30
C ALA A 220 7.25 -0.34 10.72
N ARG A 221 8.05 0.05 11.70
CA ARG A 221 7.67 0.06 13.11
C ARG A 221 7.84 1.50 13.61
N SER A 222 6.88 1.97 14.40
CA SER A 222 7.08 3.21 15.18
C SER A 222 8.27 3.03 16.12
N SER A 223 8.99 4.12 16.33
CA SER A 223 10.12 4.19 17.28
C SER A 223 9.68 3.93 18.72
N LYS A 224 8.40 4.15 19.02
CA LYS A 224 7.80 3.76 20.31
C LYS A 224 7.27 2.32 20.18
N PRO A 225 7.77 1.36 20.97
CA PRO A 225 7.17 0.03 21.03
C PRO A 225 5.73 0.15 21.49
N LEU A 226 4.81 -0.58 20.85
CA LEU A 226 3.44 -0.66 21.33
C LEU A 226 3.44 -1.48 22.61
N SER A 227 2.93 -0.91 23.69
CA SER A 227 2.68 -1.67 24.90
C SER A 227 1.36 -2.42 24.75
N TYR A 228 1.32 -3.71 25.07
CA TYR A 228 0.06 -4.47 25.12
C TYR A 228 -0.95 -3.86 26.10
N PHE A 229 -0.46 -3.11 27.11
CA PHE A 229 -1.26 -2.50 28.16
C PHE A 229 -1.65 -1.04 27.88
N GLN A 230 -1.27 -0.47 26.73
CA GLN A 230 -1.72 0.89 26.41
C GLN A 230 -3.19 0.86 25.92
N PRO A 231 -4.03 1.84 26.29
CA PRO A 231 -5.45 1.82 25.94
C PRO A 231 -5.75 1.75 24.43
N ASP A 232 -4.87 2.31 23.59
CA ASP A 232 -5.04 2.34 22.12
C ASP A 232 -4.31 1.20 21.39
N PHE A 233 -3.83 0.16 22.09
CA PHE A 233 -3.03 -0.93 21.49
C PHE A 233 -3.72 -1.56 20.28
N GLN A 234 -5.00 -1.92 20.41
CA GLN A 234 -5.77 -2.57 19.36
C GLN A 234 -5.90 -1.67 18.13
N GLN A 235 -6.22 -0.39 18.33
CA GLN A 235 -6.37 0.59 17.25
C GLN A 235 -5.04 0.79 16.51
N GLN A 236 -3.94 0.95 17.25
CA GLN A 236 -2.60 1.09 16.66
C GLN A 236 -2.16 -0.17 15.90
N ARG A 237 -2.51 -1.35 16.41
CA ARG A 237 -2.24 -2.64 15.75
C ARG A 237 -3.01 -2.73 14.44
N LYS A 238 -4.32 -2.44 14.44
CA LYS A 238 -5.17 -2.41 13.24
C LYS A 238 -4.67 -1.38 12.22
N ARG A 239 -4.31 -0.17 12.67
CA ARG A 239 -3.69 0.87 11.82
C ARG A 239 -2.45 0.36 11.11
N ARG A 240 -1.53 -0.25 11.87
CA ARG A 240 -0.28 -0.80 11.31
C ARG A 240 -0.54 -1.89 10.29
N ASN A 241 -1.50 -2.78 10.55
CA ASN A 241 -1.88 -3.82 9.60
C ASN A 241 -2.44 -3.22 8.31
N PHE A 242 -3.33 -2.24 8.42
CA PHE A 242 -3.88 -1.57 7.25
C PHE A 242 -2.82 -0.79 6.46
N LEU A 243 -1.84 -0.16 7.11
CA LEU A 243 -0.70 0.46 6.42
C LEU A 243 0.13 -0.53 5.58
N LYS A 244 0.16 -1.82 5.94
CA LYS A 244 0.76 -2.87 5.11
C LYS A 244 -0.05 -3.10 3.84
N ILE A 245 -1.37 -3.23 4.00
CA ILE A 245 -2.32 -3.46 2.90
C ILE A 245 -2.39 -2.26 1.96
N LEU A 246 -2.33 -1.04 2.51
CA LEU A 246 -2.42 0.21 1.77
C LEU A 246 -1.40 0.30 0.64
N HIS A 247 -0.17 -0.16 0.88
CA HIS A 247 0.86 -0.18 -0.14
C HIS A 247 0.46 -1.03 -1.36
N THR A 248 -0.14 -2.20 -1.13
CA THR A 248 -0.71 -3.04 -2.19
C THR A 248 -1.82 -2.31 -2.93
N LEU A 249 -2.78 -1.71 -2.20
CA LEU A 249 -3.93 -1.00 -2.79
C LEU A 249 -3.49 0.12 -3.74
N ILE A 250 -2.45 0.87 -3.39
CA ILE A 250 -1.96 1.97 -4.25
C ILE A 250 -1.07 1.51 -5.40
N ALA A 251 -0.39 0.36 -5.25
CA ALA A 251 0.53 -0.18 -6.25
C ALA A 251 -0.23 -0.91 -7.37
N GLN A 252 -1.36 -1.55 -7.05
CA GLN A 252 -2.18 -2.28 -8.00
C GLN A 252 -2.76 -1.35 -9.09
N PRO A 253 -2.80 -1.79 -10.36
CA PRO A 253 -3.48 -1.06 -11.41
C PRO A 253 -4.99 -1.15 -11.19
N VAL A 254 -5.71 -0.03 -11.35
CA VAL A 254 -7.18 -0.05 -11.35
C VAL A 254 -7.66 -0.55 -12.70
N THR A 255 -8.67 -1.42 -12.67
CA THR A 255 -9.32 -1.97 -13.86
C THR A 255 -9.98 -0.84 -14.67
N PRO A 256 -9.82 -0.79 -16.00
CA PRO A 256 -10.56 0.14 -16.85
C PRO A 256 -12.08 0.05 -16.59
N GLY A 257 -12.76 1.19 -16.44
CA GLY A 257 -14.17 1.27 -16.05
C GLY A 257 -14.43 1.38 -14.54
N HIS A 258 -13.40 1.23 -13.71
CA HIS A 258 -13.45 1.43 -12.25
C HIS A 258 -12.67 2.68 -11.82
N GLU A 259 -12.58 3.70 -12.67
CA GLU A 259 -11.82 4.93 -12.39
C GLU A 259 -12.34 5.68 -11.15
N SER A 260 -13.58 5.41 -10.71
CA SER A 260 -14.11 5.88 -9.43
C SER A 260 -13.26 5.47 -8.23
N ASP A 261 -12.51 4.39 -8.34
CA ASP A 261 -11.68 3.87 -7.24
C ASP A 261 -10.40 4.71 -7.09
N TYR A 262 -10.06 5.54 -8.09
CA TYR A 262 -9.03 6.57 -7.95
C TYR A 262 -9.43 7.69 -6.99
N LEU A 263 -10.72 7.86 -6.67
CA LEU A 263 -11.17 8.98 -5.85
C LEU A 263 -10.48 8.97 -4.49
N ILE A 264 -10.42 7.82 -3.81
CA ILE A 264 -9.80 7.74 -2.48
C ILE A 264 -8.29 7.96 -2.53
N THR A 265 -7.59 7.49 -3.57
CA THR A 265 -6.15 7.71 -3.74
C THR A 265 -5.82 9.14 -4.17
N GLN A 266 -6.70 9.79 -4.94
CA GLN A 266 -6.63 11.22 -5.24
C GLN A 266 -6.83 12.06 -3.98
N THR A 267 -7.84 11.74 -3.16
CA THR A 267 -8.06 12.41 -1.88
C THR A 267 -6.89 12.18 -0.92
N MET A 268 -6.29 10.99 -0.92
CA MET A 268 -5.07 10.70 -0.17
C MET A 268 -3.90 11.58 -0.63
N ALA A 269 -3.69 11.72 -1.94
CA ALA A 269 -2.65 12.56 -2.51
C ALA A 269 -2.83 14.04 -2.11
N GLU A 270 -4.05 14.57 -2.21
CA GLU A 270 -4.39 15.93 -1.77
C GLU A 270 -4.19 16.13 -0.26
N PHE A 271 -4.57 15.12 0.55
CA PHE A 271 -4.32 15.15 1.99
C PHE A 271 -2.83 15.27 2.29
N LEU A 272 -2.00 14.44 1.66
CA LEU A 272 -0.54 14.43 1.85
C LEU A 272 0.12 15.73 1.34
N SER A 273 -0.39 16.32 0.25
CA SER A 273 0.19 17.52 -0.34
C SER A 273 -0.24 18.82 0.35
N HIS A 274 -1.48 18.92 0.85
CA HIS A 274 -2.05 20.19 1.33
C HIS A 274 -2.49 20.19 2.80
N VAL A 275 -2.87 19.04 3.35
CA VAL A 275 -3.44 18.98 4.72
C VAL A 275 -2.41 18.50 5.74
N ALA A 276 -1.58 17.53 5.36
CA ALA A 276 -0.51 17.04 6.20
C ALA A 276 0.50 18.16 6.51
N SER A 277 0.94 18.24 7.76
CA SER A 277 1.93 19.20 8.22
C SER A 277 3.10 18.47 8.91
N PRO A 278 4.33 18.59 8.40
CA PRO A 278 4.70 19.26 7.15
C PRO A 278 4.16 18.54 5.91
N SER A 279 3.95 19.28 4.81
CA SER A 279 3.46 18.75 3.54
C SER A 279 4.48 17.84 2.86
N PHE A 280 3.99 16.90 2.06
CA PHE A 280 4.84 16.04 1.24
C PHE A 280 4.95 16.61 -0.18
N ASP A 281 6.14 16.56 -0.77
CA ASP A 281 6.37 16.84 -2.19
C ASP A 281 5.94 15.67 -3.09
N GLY A 282 5.75 14.47 -2.51
CA GLY A 282 5.44 13.27 -3.28
C GLY A 282 5.44 11.97 -2.48
N ILE A 283 5.31 10.87 -3.20
CA ILE A 283 5.27 9.50 -2.64
C ILE A 283 6.12 8.54 -3.46
N LEU A 284 6.60 7.48 -2.80
CA LEU A 284 7.26 6.33 -3.43
C LEU A 284 6.46 5.06 -3.14
N PHE A 285 6.34 4.18 -4.13
CA PHE A 285 5.69 2.88 -3.99
C PHE A 285 6.35 1.85 -4.93
N LYS A 286 6.22 0.56 -4.62
CA LYS A 286 6.78 -0.50 -5.47
C LYS A 286 6.04 -0.57 -6.81
N SER A 287 6.78 -0.88 -7.86
CA SER A 287 6.20 -1.24 -9.15
C SER A 287 5.62 -2.65 -9.08
N THR A 288 4.42 -2.82 -9.64
CA THR A 288 3.83 -4.14 -9.90
C THR A 288 4.31 -4.74 -11.22
N GLN A 289 4.97 -3.95 -12.07
CA GLN A 289 5.44 -4.35 -13.39
C GLN A 289 6.91 -4.80 -13.38
N HIS A 290 7.71 -4.30 -12.44
CA HIS A 290 9.13 -4.62 -12.35
C HIS A 290 9.52 -4.95 -10.91
N GLN A 291 10.05 -6.15 -10.68
CA GLN A 291 10.50 -6.60 -9.37
C GLN A 291 11.60 -5.67 -8.84
N ASN A 292 11.47 -5.24 -7.58
CA ASN A 292 12.35 -4.25 -6.94
C ASN A 292 12.31 -2.84 -7.57
N GLY A 293 11.42 -2.60 -8.54
CA GLY A 293 11.22 -1.28 -9.11
C GLY A 293 10.52 -0.32 -8.16
N THR A 294 10.92 0.95 -8.17
CA THR A 294 10.32 2.00 -7.36
C THR A 294 9.71 3.09 -8.25
N ASN A 295 8.41 3.29 -8.12
CA ASN A 295 7.70 4.40 -8.73
C ASN A 295 7.70 5.61 -7.81
N ILE A 296 7.65 6.79 -8.42
CA ILE A 296 7.54 8.08 -7.73
C ILE A 296 6.39 8.88 -8.32
N VAL A 297 5.67 9.57 -7.45
CA VAL A 297 4.76 10.65 -7.83
C VAL A 297 5.18 11.91 -7.10
N LEU A 298 5.37 13.02 -7.82
CA LEU A 298 5.52 14.35 -7.22
C LEU A 298 4.22 15.13 -7.38
N PHE A 299 3.76 15.68 -6.26
CA PHE A 299 2.50 16.37 -6.12
C PHE A 299 2.54 17.81 -6.64
N PRO A 300 1.37 18.45 -6.88
CA PRO A 300 1.31 19.80 -7.43
C PRO A 300 1.98 20.85 -6.56
N ASN A 301 1.89 20.74 -5.23
CA ASN A 301 2.56 21.64 -4.28
C ASN A 301 4.09 21.65 -4.42
N ALA A 302 4.70 20.61 -5.00
CA ALA A 302 6.12 20.62 -5.31
C ALA A 302 6.46 21.51 -6.52
N MET A 303 5.43 21.91 -7.28
CA MET A 303 5.44 22.63 -8.55
C MET A 303 4.58 23.90 -8.53
N LEU A 304 3.98 24.26 -7.38
CA LEU A 304 3.13 25.44 -7.18
C LEU A 304 3.55 26.13 -5.88
N ASP A 305 3.50 27.45 -5.83
CA ASP A 305 3.69 28.19 -4.58
C ASP A 305 2.40 28.26 -3.74
N ASP A 306 2.46 28.93 -2.58
CA ASP A 306 1.30 29.07 -1.68
C ASP A 306 0.13 29.86 -2.30
N ALA A 307 0.39 30.64 -3.36
CA ALA A 307 -0.63 31.37 -4.12
C ALA A 307 -1.21 30.54 -5.28
N GLY A 308 -0.66 29.34 -5.53
CA GLY A 308 -1.06 28.47 -6.63
C GLY A 308 -0.38 28.81 -7.96
N GLU A 309 0.66 29.65 -7.94
CA GLU A 309 1.41 30.02 -9.14
C GLU A 309 2.43 28.93 -9.52
N PRO A 310 2.63 28.65 -10.82
CA PRO A 310 3.61 27.68 -11.28
C PRO A 310 5.05 27.97 -10.80
N LEU A 311 5.61 27.04 -10.03
CA LEU A 311 7.03 26.97 -9.75
C LEU A 311 7.75 26.23 -10.88
N ALA A 312 9.07 26.48 -10.98
CA ALA A 312 9.94 25.61 -11.75
C ALA A 312 9.80 24.17 -11.23
N LEU A 313 9.73 23.20 -12.15
CA LEU A 313 9.68 21.79 -11.80
C LEU A 313 10.80 21.46 -10.79
N PRO A 314 10.53 20.65 -9.76
CA PRO A 314 11.52 20.25 -8.75
C PRO A 314 12.63 19.33 -9.32
N VAL A 315 12.65 19.17 -10.64
CA VAL A 315 13.50 18.27 -11.40
C VAL A 315 14.01 19.00 -12.65
N SER A 316 15.22 18.64 -13.08
CA SER A 316 15.87 19.21 -14.25
C SER A 316 16.32 18.09 -15.19
N LEU A 317 16.26 18.34 -16.49
CA LEU A 317 16.67 17.38 -17.51
C LEU A 317 18.19 17.16 -17.45
N THR A 318 18.59 15.89 -17.39
CA THR A 318 20.02 15.53 -17.39
C THR A 318 20.51 15.44 -18.84
N ASN A 319 21.51 16.26 -19.18
CA ASN A 319 22.21 16.25 -20.48
C ASN A 319 21.37 16.56 -21.73
N GLY A 320 20.09 16.92 -21.60
CA GLY A 320 19.23 17.25 -22.75
C GLY A 320 18.86 16.06 -23.65
N LYS A 321 19.16 14.82 -23.24
CA LYS A 321 19.06 13.66 -24.12
C LYS A 321 17.75 12.90 -23.93
N VAL A 322 17.11 12.58 -25.06
CA VAL A 322 16.06 11.57 -25.14
C VAL A 322 16.69 10.24 -25.52
N ASN A 323 16.41 9.21 -24.72
CA ASN A 323 16.84 7.84 -25.00
C ASN A 323 15.69 7.09 -25.64
N LEU A 324 15.95 6.40 -26.75
CA LEU A 324 14.94 5.64 -27.48
C LEU A 324 15.08 4.16 -27.18
N PHE A 325 13.94 3.53 -26.90
CA PHE A 325 13.82 2.10 -26.65
C PHE A 325 12.75 1.52 -27.55
N ARG A 326 12.94 0.28 -27.99
CA ARG A 326 11.94 -0.51 -28.69
C ARG A 326 11.57 -1.72 -27.86
N THR A 327 10.28 -2.04 -27.82
CA THR A 327 9.80 -3.24 -27.15
C THR A 327 10.03 -4.47 -28.02
N GLU A 328 11.01 -5.29 -27.66
CA GLU A 328 11.39 -6.47 -28.46
C GLU A 328 10.63 -7.74 -28.05
N SER A 329 10.30 -7.89 -26.76
CA SER A 329 9.59 -9.06 -26.25
C SER A 329 8.73 -8.74 -25.03
N ILE A 330 7.71 -9.56 -24.77
CA ILE A 330 6.84 -9.52 -23.59
C ILE A 330 6.69 -10.94 -23.07
N SER A 331 6.79 -11.11 -21.74
CA SER A 331 6.54 -12.39 -21.07
C SER A 331 5.31 -12.26 -20.18
N TYR A 332 4.37 -13.20 -20.31
CA TYR A 332 3.16 -13.25 -19.50
C TYR A 332 3.23 -14.44 -18.54
N SER A 333 2.88 -14.20 -17.28
CA SER A 333 2.67 -15.22 -16.26
C SER A 333 1.25 -15.09 -15.71
N HIS A 334 0.57 -16.21 -15.52
CA HIS A 334 -0.80 -16.25 -15.04
C HIS A 334 -0.87 -17.18 -13.83
N ALA A 335 -1.49 -16.71 -12.75
CA ALA A 335 -1.84 -17.53 -11.60
C ALA A 335 -3.33 -17.89 -11.67
N LYS A 336 -3.69 -19.10 -11.26
CA LYS A 336 -5.08 -19.49 -11.08
C LYS A 336 -5.63 -18.74 -9.86
N LEU A 337 -6.79 -18.11 -10.00
CA LEU A 337 -7.51 -17.50 -8.90
C LEU A 337 -8.65 -18.41 -8.46
N ASP A 338 -8.82 -18.55 -7.15
CA ASP A 338 -9.99 -19.21 -6.57
C ASP A 338 -11.06 -18.15 -6.29
N PHE A 339 -12.33 -18.55 -6.32
CA PHE A 339 -13.44 -17.66 -6.02
C PHE A 339 -14.53 -18.40 -5.26
N TYR A 340 -15.27 -17.65 -4.45
CA TYR A 340 -16.50 -18.07 -3.80
C TYR A 340 -17.68 -17.35 -4.44
N ARG A 341 -18.75 -18.09 -4.73
CA ARG A 341 -20.03 -17.53 -5.17
C ARG A 341 -21.06 -17.93 -4.14
N ARG A 342 -21.78 -16.94 -3.58
CA ARG A 342 -22.86 -17.22 -2.63
C ARG A 342 -24.04 -17.88 -3.37
N GLU A 343 -24.65 -18.89 -2.77
CA GLU A 343 -25.76 -19.61 -3.41
C GLU A 343 -26.99 -18.71 -3.67
N ASP A 344 -27.18 -17.67 -2.84
CA ASP A 344 -28.32 -16.73 -2.89
C ASP A 344 -27.94 -15.29 -3.28
N SER A 345 -26.79 -15.06 -3.93
CA SER A 345 -26.49 -13.75 -4.54
C SER A 345 -25.66 -13.88 -5.82
N ASP A 346 -25.72 -12.86 -6.67
CA ASP A 346 -24.82 -12.74 -7.82
C ASP A 346 -23.41 -12.24 -7.42
N GLU A 347 -23.12 -12.22 -6.12
CA GLU A 347 -21.84 -11.75 -5.60
C GLU A 347 -20.78 -12.85 -5.73
N VAL A 348 -19.70 -12.51 -6.43
CA VAL A 348 -18.53 -13.38 -6.63
C VAL A 348 -17.35 -12.75 -5.91
N ILE A 349 -16.85 -13.43 -4.89
CA ILE A 349 -15.67 -13.04 -4.11
C ILE A 349 -14.48 -13.77 -4.69
N VAL A 350 -13.53 -13.05 -5.27
CA VAL A 350 -12.30 -13.64 -5.82
C VAL A 350 -11.22 -13.58 -4.75
N PHE A 351 -10.67 -14.74 -4.37
CA PHE A 351 -9.55 -14.81 -3.45
C PHE A 351 -8.27 -14.43 -4.21
N ARG A 352 -7.74 -13.26 -3.90
CA ARG A 352 -6.40 -12.83 -4.34
C ARG A 352 -5.46 -12.98 -3.16
N ASP A 353 -4.28 -13.56 -3.36
CA ASP A 353 -3.28 -13.78 -2.30
C ASP A 353 -2.90 -12.50 -1.52
N ASP A 354 -3.15 -11.32 -2.12
CA ASP A 354 -2.85 -10.00 -1.56
C ASP A 354 -4.10 -9.22 -1.08
N GLU A 355 -5.32 -9.73 -1.25
CA GLU A 355 -6.52 -9.08 -0.70
C GLU A 355 -6.76 -9.53 0.74
N PRO A 356 -7.12 -8.61 1.66
CA PRO A 356 -7.57 -9.00 2.98
C PRO A 356 -8.75 -9.95 2.80
N GLN A 357 -8.57 -11.21 3.22
CA GLN A 357 -9.65 -12.18 3.17
C GLN A 357 -10.84 -11.59 3.94
N PRO A 358 -12.04 -11.54 3.33
CA PRO A 358 -13.24 -11.36 4.12
C PRO A 358 -13.27 -12.53 5.10
N ASP A 359 -13.27 -12.21 6.38
CA ASP A 359 -13.40 -13.24 7.41
C ASP A 359 -14.79 -13.86 7.25
N ASP A 360 -14.85 -15.19 7.25
CA ASP A 360 -16.11 -15.94 7.40
C ASP A 360 -16.78 -15.63 8.76
N ALA A 361 -16.10 -14.89 9.64
CA ALA A 361 -16.61 -14.39 10.93
C ALA A 361 -17.56 -13.18 10.83
N LEU A 362 -17.93 -12.72 9.63
CA LEU A 362 -18.90 -11.62 9.45
C LEU A 362 -20.37 -12.05 9.55
N TRP A 363 -20.69 -13.32 9.84
CA TRP A 363 -22.08 -13.81 9.85
C TRP A 363 -22.47 -14.76 11.00
N ASP A 364 -21.74 -14.80 12.10
CA ASP A 364 -22.33 -15.32 13.34
C ASP A 364 -22.81 -14.14 14.20
N ASP A 365 -24.09 -13.82 14.00
CA ASP A 365 -24.97 -13.29 15.05
C ASP A 365 -24.69 -14.08 16.34
N TRP A 366 -23.95 -13.48 17.29
CA TRP A 366 -24.02 -13.89 18.68
C TRP A 366 -25.13 -13.06 19.34
N PRO A 367 -26.21 -13.67 19.83
CA PRO A 367 -27.25 -12.95 20.53
C PRO A 367 -26.73 -12.46 21.89
N ASP A 368 -26.86 -11.15 22.11
CA ASP A 368 -26.71 -10.30 23.31
C ASP A 368 -25.50 -10.49 24.25
#